data_AF-F3ZX95-F1
#
_entry.id   AF-F3ZX95-F1
#
_cell.length_a   1.000
_cell.length_b   1.000
_cell.length_c   1.000
_cell.angle_alpha   90.00
_cell.angle_beta   90.00
_cell.angle_gamma   90.00
#
_symmetry.space_group_name_H-M   'P 1'
#
loop_
_entity.id
_entity.type
_entity.pdbx_description
1 polymer ?
#
loop_
_entity_poly.entity_id
_entity_poly.type
_entity_poly.pdbx_seq_one_letter_code
_entity_poly.pdbx_strand_id
1 'polypeptide(L)'
;MDNRKGNQTYAIVSFVILIVVLVVCAIGFTREIMLSMKVFEASKGFSGSPWVGMKNYNALFESIQFKAIMRNTIVFNLNFSAMVFIIAVIIGYIVTLVPKYYKETLVILCTLPVFIPADVYAGWFINLLGSHVFMNAGAMVFIHPLLAAVKYAGIPITLIYILDEVYADKDPLLPPKAAGLFSLASLAFIANSFFSLTNALYNPSTYETMDMLDTAVFRSGLLQANISTGAALGVIRTIISLLSAAVLFVPILYLFRATFRGERKKTIKERTSAKLVPVVIALIVFAAIYFLPYIIKGSSFDLSRFGGEVNLYSPIVIYLLLSAVSAFIAAVIAVLMSGAFVGHQRNMGLVAAILLAFITVLTAQPFTMHGYLSIKSMGMINTIYPFIFTTCFSVAAVWAMACRVNMENEISISDNTFLLSIAGIFLIQMAVTYINVTPALLYMNDRRYMLMSPVAIFRELQIGAQVGMEDAAQRASLSGSIGLYGFIVSLPPLLLFLVADVLLPREDMLAIISAGMKR
;
A
#
# COMPACT_ATOMS: atom_id res chain seq x y z
N MET A 1 39.07 10.28 -13.25
CA MET A 1 39.01 11.34 -12.23
C MET A 1 37.74 12.19 -12.34
N ASP A 2 37.17 12.38 -13.54
CA ASP A 2 35.95 13.17 -13.76
C ASP A 2 34.68 12.59 -13.10
N ASN A 3 34.45 11.28 -13.18
CA ASN A 3 33.28 10.63 -12.55
C ASN A 3 33.20 10.76 -11.02
N ARG A 4 34.35 10.98 -10.33
CA ARG A 4 34.36 11.08 -8.86
C ARG A 4 33.77 12.41 -8.37
N LYS A 5 34.01 13.52 -9.08
CA LYS A 5 33.43 14.83 -8.73
C LYS A 5 31.93 14.89 -9.07
N GLY A 6 31.52 14.24 -10.17
CA GLY A 6 30.11 14.10 -10.55
C GLY A 6 29.29 13.35 -9.48
N ASN A 7 29.78 12.18 -9.02
CA ASN A 7 29.10 11.38 -8.01
C ASN A 7 29.03 12.08 -6.63
N GLN A 8 30.06 12.84 -6.24
CA GLN A 8 30.02 13.61 -4.99
C GLN A 8 29.00 14.76 -5.05
N THR A 9 28.94 15.47 -6.17
CA THR A 9 27.97 16.56 -6.36
C THR A 9 26.55 16.02 -6.34
N TYR A 10 26.29 14.91 -7.03
CA TYR A 10 25.01 14.23 -7.01
C TYR A 10 24.60 13.80 -5.58
N ALA A 11 25.50 13.17 -4.83
CA ALA A 11 25.22 12.75 -3.46
C ALA A 11 24.83 13.92 -2.53
N ILE A 12 25.53 15.05 -2.63
CA ILE A 12 25.23 16.25 -1.84
C ILE A 12 23.87 16.82 -2.23
N VAL A 13 23.59 16.97 -3.53
CA VAL A 13 22.29 17.47 -4.01
C VAL A 13 21.15 16.56 -3.56
N SER A 14 21.31 15.24 -3.69
CA SER A 14 20.33 14.26 -3.22
C SER A 14 20.09 14.34 -1.72
N PHE A 15 21.14 14.56 -0.93
CA PHE A 15 21.03 14.73 0.52
C PHE A 15 20.27 16.03 0.88
N VAL A 16 20.49 17.12 0.15
CA VAL A 16 19.73 18.36 0.30
C VAL A 16 18.25 18.13 -0.04
N ILE A 17 17.95 17.44 -1.13
CA ILE A 17 16.56 17.09 -1.51
C ILE A 17 15.90 16.25 -0.41
N LEU A 18 16.61 15.26 0.15
CA LEU A 18 16.13 14.44 1.26
C LEU A 18 15.76 15.30 2.49
N ILE A 19 16.60 16.28 2.84
CA ILE A 19 16.32 17.23 3.93
C ILE A 19 15.10 18.09 3.60
N VAL A 20 15.00 18.63 2.38
CA VAL A 20 13.86 19.46 1.96
C VAL A 20 12.55 18.69 2.08
N VAL A 21 12.52 17.44 1.62
CA VAL A 21 11.34 16.57 1.75
C VAL A 21 11.00 16.34 3.22
N LEU A 22 11.99 16.06 4.07
CA LEU A 22 11.76 15.91 5.52
C LEU A 22 11.17 17.18 6.13
N VAL A 23 11.68 18.36 5.77
CA VAL A 23 11.15 19.65 6.25
C VAL A 23 9.70 19.85 5.82
N VAL A 24 9.35 19.54 4.57
CA VAL A 24 7.96 19.60 4.08
C VAL A 24 7.06 18.66 4.90
N CYS A 25 7.48 17.42 5.12
CA CYS A 25 6.75 16.46 5.96
C CYS A 25 6.60 16.96 7.41
N ALA A 26 7.66 17.52 7.99
CA ALA A 26 7.67 18.04 9.35
C ALA A 26 6.74 19.26 9.52
N ILE A 27 6.67 20.15 8.52
CA ILE A 27 5.71 21.25 8.48
C ILE A 27 4.28 20.71 8.47
N GLY A 28 4.01 19.70 7.64
CA GLY A 28 2.70 19.06 7.58
C GLY A 28 2.29 18.46 8.93
N PHE A 29 3.20 17.74 9.58
CA PHE A 29 2.96 17.15 10.90
C PHE A 29 2.77 18.22 11.99
N THR A 30 3.56 19.29 11.96
CA THR A 30 3.41 20.42 12.90
C THR A 30 2.04 21.08 12.76
N ARG A 31 1.55 21.25 11.53
CA ARG A 31 0.19 21.77 11.29
C ARG A 31 -0.89 20.82 11.80
N GLU A 32 -0.68 19.51 11.72
CA GLU A 32 -1.57 18.52 12.34
C GLU A 32 -1.62 18.67 13.87
N ILE A 33 -0.46 18.87 14.52
CA ILE A 33 -0.39 19.16 15.96
C ILE A 33 -1.08 20.49 16.29
N MET A 34 -0.91 21.53 15.48
CA MET A 34 -1.60 22.79 15.73
C MET A 34 -3.13 22.65 15.60
N LEU A 35 -3.61 21.83 14.66
CA LEU A 35 -5.03 21.54 14.52
C LEU A 35 -5.59 20.79 15.72
N SER A 36 -4.84 19.82 16.25
CA SER A 36 -5.27 19.03 17.42
C SER A 36 -5.35 19.84 18.71
N MET A 37 -4.65 20.98 18.80
CA MET A 37 -4.66 21.87 19.97
C MET A 37 -5.69 23.02 19.85
N LYS A 38 -6.45 23.06 18.77
CA LYS A 38 -7.49 24.08 18.51
C LYS A 38 -8.87 23.45 18.49
N VAL A 39 -9.91 24.25 18.66
CA VAL A 39 -11.29 23.89 18.25
C VAL A 39 -11.52 24.48 16.88
N PHE A 40 -11.48 23.64 15.85
CA PHE A 40 -11.55 24.09 14.47
C PHE A 40 -12.98 24.54 14.13
N GLU A 41 -13.12 25.82 13.84
CA GLU A 41 -14.35 26.40 13.34
C GLU A 41 -14.18 26.72 11.85
N ALA A 42 -14.97 26.07 11.00
CA ALA A 42 -14.86 26.24 9.54
C ALA A 42 -15.03 27.70 9.08
N SER A 43 -15.84 28.49 9.80
CA SER A 43 -16.08 29.92 9.54
C SER A 43 -14.85 30.80 9.80
N LYS A 44 -14.01 30.44 10.79
CA LYS A 44 -12.82 31.21 11.18
C LYS A 44 -11.53 30.69 10.53
N GLY A 45 -11.58 29.50 9.94
CA GLY A 45 -10.44 28.85 9.31
C GLY A 45 -9.34 28.44 10.30
N PHE A 46 -8.19 28.00 9.77
CA PHE A 46 -7.07 27.49 10.59
C PHE A 46 -6.51 28.52 11.57
N SER A 47 -6.22 29.74 11.10
CA SER A 47 -5.58 30.77 11.91
C SER A 47 -6.53 31.39 12.93
N GLY A 48 -7.81 31.60 12.58
CA GLY A 48 -8.81 32.23 13.45
C GLY A 48 -9.47 31.29 14.46
N SER A 49 -9.26 29.96 14.36
CA SER A 49 -9.81 28.99 15.30
C SER A 49 -9.14 29.09 16.69
N PRO A 50 -9.92 29.08 17.80
CA PRO A 50 -9.41 29.28 19.16
C PRO A 50 -8.50 28.13 19.60
N TRP A 51 -7.43 28.48 20.32
CA TRP A 51 -6.53 27.54 20.96
C TRP A 51 -7.14 27.00 22.26
N VAL A 52 -7.16 25.68 22.42
CA VAL A 52 -7.71 25.00 23.60
C VAL A 52 -6.68 24.07 24.28
N GLY A 53 -5.44 24.04 23.78
CA GLY A 53 -4.38 23.19 24.30
C GLY A 53 -4.77 21.71 24.29
N MET A 54 -4.53 21.01 25.40
CA MET A 54 -4.72 19.55 25.50
C MET A 54 -6.19 19.10 25.65
N LYS A 55 -7.17 20.00 25.55
CA LYS A 55 -8.60 19.67 25.78
C LYS A 55 -9.08 18.50 24.90
N ASN A 56 -8.72 18.50 23.61
CA ASN A 56 -9.12 17.44 22.68
C ASN A 56 -8.50 16.09 23.04
N TYR A 57 -7.26 16.10 23.55
CA TYR A 57 -6.58 14.88 24.01
C TYR A 57 -7.20 14.33 25.29
N ASN A 58 -7.49 15.19 26.27
CA ASN A 58 -8.16 14.77 27.51
C ASN A 58 -9.52 14.12 27.21
N ALA A 59 -10.32 14.75 26.34
CA ALA A 59 -11.60 14.20 25.90
C ALA A 59 -11.46 12.83 25.22
N LEU A 60 -10.41 12.64 24.40
CA LEU A 60 -10.12 11.34 23.80
C LEU A 60 -9.75 10.29 24.85
N PHE A 61 -8.83 10.60 25.75
CA PHE A 61 -8.33 9.65 26.76
C PHE A 61 -9.38 9.25 27.80
N GLU A 62 -10.32 10.14 28.10
CA GLU A 62 -11.47 9.87 28.96
C GLU A 62 -12.54 9.01 28.26
N SER A 63 -12.55 8.98 26.92
CA SER A 63 -13.55 8.22 26.17
C SER A 63 -13.31 6.71 26.21
N ILE A 64 -14.40 5.96 26.43
CA ILE A 64 -14.38 4.49 26.36
C ILE A 64 -14.07 4.02 24.93
N GLN A 65 -14.56 4.76 23.93
CA GLN A 65 -14.36 4.45 22.51
C GLN A 65 -12.88 4.49 22.12
N PHE A 66 -12.12 5.48 22.60
CA PHE A 66 -10.70 5.58 22.29
C PHE A 66 -9.91 4.36 22.78
N LYS A 67 -10.21 3.83 23.97
CA LYS A 67 -9.57 2.61 24.48
C LYS A 67 -9.86 1.40 23.60
N ALA A 68 -11.11 1.26 23.14
CA ALA A 68 -11.50 0.19 22.22
C ALA A 68 -10.78 0.32 20.88
N ILE A 69 -10.76 1.53 20.28
CA ILE A 69 -10.05 1.82 19.03
C ILE A 69 -8.57 1.44 19.15
N MET A 70 -7.94 1.76 20.29
CA MET A 70 -6.53 1.47 20.49
C MET A 70 -6.25 -0.02 20.62
N ARG A 71 -7.05 -0.72 21.42
CA ARG A 71 -6.98 -2.18 21.54
C ARG A 71 -7.18 -2.84 20.17
N ASN A 72 -8.21 -2.46 19.43
CA ASN A 72 -8.53 -3.04 18.13
C ASN A 72 -7.39 -2.85 17.12
N THR A 73 -6.80 -1.65 17.08
CA THR A 73 -5.67 -1.34 16.19
C THR A 73 -4.45 -2.22 16.48
N ILE A 74 -4.09 -2.37 17.76
CA ILE A 74 -2.94 -3.18 18.17
C ILE A 74 -3.22 -4.67 17.93
N VAL A 75 -4.38 -5.18 18.38
CA VAL A 75 -4.77 -6.59 18.22
C VAL A 75 -4.82 -6.98 16.75
N PHE A 76 -5.39 -6.12 15.90
CA PHE A 76 -5.42 -6.33 14.46
C PHE A 76 -4.00 -6.49 13.88
N ASN A 77 -3.10 -5.55 14.17
CA ASN A 77 -1.75 -5.56 13.60
C ASN A 77 -0.89 -6.72 14.12
N LEU A 78 -1.04 -7.11 15.39
CA LEU A 78 -0.39 -8.30 15.94
C LEU A 78 -0.90 -9.58 15.26
N ASN A 79 -2.22 -9.73 15.11
CA ASN A 79 -2.81 -10.87 14.42
C ASN A 79 -2.38 -10.94 12.95
N PHE A 80 -2.39 -9.80 12.25
CA PHE A 80 -1.94 -9.71 10.85
C PHE A 80 -0.48 -10.13 10.72
N SER A 81 0.40 -9.56 11.55
CA SER A 81 1.83 -9.85 11.59
C SER A 81 2.12 -11.33 11.84
N ALA A 82 1.41 -11.96 12.78
CA ALA A 82 1.54 -13.39 13.07
C ALA A 82 1.05 -14.26 11.91
N MET A 83 -0.14 -13.97 11.35
CA MET A 83 -0.72 -14.75 10.27
C MET A 83 0.10 -14.64 8.98
N VAL A 84 0.55 -13.45 8.60
CA VAL A 84 1.37 -13.27 7.40
C VAL A 84 2.72 -13.95 7.54
N PHE A 85 3.30 -13.96 8.75
CA PHE A 85 4.51 -14.72 9.05
C PHE A 85 4.29 -16.22 8.82
N ILE A 86 3.23 -16.80 9.42
CA ILE A 86 2.93 -18.24 9.30
C ILE A 86 2.71 -18.62 7.83
N ILE A 87 1.87 -17.86 7.10
CA ILE A 87 1.57 -18.13 5.69
C ILE A 87 2.85 -18.04 4.84
N ALA A 88 3.65 -16.98 5.02
CA ALA A 88 4.86 -16.78 4.25
C ALA A 88 5.95 -17.82 4.55
N VAL A 89 6.05 -18.31 5.79
CA VAL A 89 6.98 -19.39 6.16
C VAL A 89 6.57 -20.69 5.49
N ILE A 90 5.30 -21.09 5.61
CA ILE A 90 4.79 -22.34 5.03
C ILE A 90 4.97 -22.33 3.51
N ILE A 91 4.49 -21.28 2.83
CA ILE A 91 4.60 -21.17 1.38
C ILE A 91 6.06 -20.97 0.96
N GLY A 92 6.84 -20.23 1.74
CA GLY A 92 8.27 -20.03 1.49
C GLY A 92 9.05 -21.34 1.46
N TYR A 93 8.80 -22.27 2.39
CA TYR A 93 9.39 -23.60 2.34
C TYR A 93 8.96 -24.37 1.09
N ILE A 94 7.68 -24.33 0.73
CA ILE A 94 7.18 -24.95 -0.52
C ILE A 94 7.93 -24.37 -1.73
N VAL A 95 8.06 -23.05 -1.81
CA VAL A 95 8.80 -22.35 -2.87
C VAL A 95 10.25 -22.82 -2.96
N THR A 96 10.94 -23.04 -1.84
CA THR A 96 12.34 -23.52 -1.87
C THR A 96 12.50 -24.97 -2.34
N LEU A 97 11.45 -25.79 -2.23
CA LEU A 97 11.47 -27.22 -2.57
C LEU A 97 10.98 -27.50 -4.00
N VAL A 98 10.14 -26.62 -4.54
CA VAL A 98 9.47 -26.82 -5.82
C VAL A 98 10.43 -26.52 -7.01
N PRO A 99 10.37 -27.29 -8.11
CA PRO A 99 11.19 -27.03 -9.29
C PRO A 99 10.94 -25.63 -9.88
N LYS A 100 11.97 -25.05 -10.51
CA LYS A 100 12.01 -23.66 -10.97
C LYS A 100 10.73 -23.19 -11.70
N TYR A 101 10.21 -24.00 -12.62
CA TYR A 101 9.03 -23.66 -13.43
C TYR A 101 7.75 -23.46 -12.60
N TYR A 102 7.50 -24.37 -11.65
CA TYR A 102 6.33 -24.30 -10.78
C TYR A 102 6.52 -23.28 -9.65
N LYS A 103 7.77 -23.08 -9.21
CA LYS A 103 8.16 -22.13 -8.18
C LYS A 103 7.73 -20.71 -8.57
N GLU A 104 8.08 -20.28 -9.77
CA GLU A 104 7.77 -18.93 -10.27
C GLU A 104 6.26 -18.72 -10.41
N THR A 105 5.55 -19.69 -10.96
CA THR A 105 4.08 -19.66 -11.08
C THR A 105 3.41 -19.48 -9.71
N LEU A 106 3.84 -20.26 -8.70
CA LEU A 106 3.31 -20.20 -7.34
C LEU A 106 3.55 -18.83 -6.70
N VAL A 107 4.76 -18.29 -6.84
CA VAL A 107 5.12 -16.98 -6.29
C VAL A 107 4.27 -15.88 -6.92
N ILE A 108 4.11 -15.88 -8.24
CA ILE A 108 3.26 -14.91 -8.95
C ILE A 108 1.82 -15.02 -8.44
N LEU A 109 1.27 -16.24 -8.36
CA LEU A 109 -0.10 -16.46 -7.86
C LEU A 109 -0.32 -15.90 -6.45
N CYS A 110 0.64 -16.09 -5.54
CA CYS A 110 0.59 -15.52 -4.19
C CYS A 110 0.76 -14.00 -4.16
N THR A 111 1.33 -13.40 -5.20
CA THR A 111 1.62 -11.96 -5.28
C THR A 111 0.49 -11.16 -5.94
N LEU A 112 -0.26 -11.75 -6.87
CA LEU A 112 -1.39 -11.10 -7.55
C LEU A 112 -2.41 -10.45 -6.58
N PRO A 113 -2.79 -11.05 -5.44
CA PRO A 113 -3.72 -10.44 -4.48
C PRO A 113 -3.33 -9.04 -3.99
N VAL A 114 -2.03 -8.72 -3.93
CA VAL A 114 -1.54 -7.40 -3.54
C VAL A 114 -2.08 -6.32 -4.47
N PHE A 115 -2.21 -6.63 -5.76
CA PHE A 115 -2.58 -5.70 -6.83
C PHE A 115 -4.07 -5.67 -7.14
N ILE A 116 -4.89 -6.46 -6.45
CA ILE A 116 -6.35 -6.34 -6.49
C ILE A 116 -6.76 -5.11 -5.65
N PRO A 117 -7.62 -4.19 -6.11
CA PRO A 117 -8.17 -3.14 -5.26
C PRO A 117 -8.84 -3.71 -3.99
N ALA A 118 -8.67 -3.04 -2.85
CA ALA A 118 -9.14 -3.56 -1.57
C ALA A 118 -10.67 -3.79 -1.53
N ASP A 119 -11.45 -2.89 -2.13
CA ASP A 119 -12.91 -3.06 -2.25
C ASP A 119 -13.28 -4.28 -3.10
N VAL A 120 -12.61 -4.50 -4.24
CA VAL A 120 -12.82 -5.69 -5.08
C VAL A 120 -12.49 -6.97 -4.32
N TYR A 121 -11.37 -6.97 -3.61
CA TYR A 121 -10.95 -8.10 -2.78
C TYR A 121 -11.95 -8.40 -1.66
N ALA A 122 -12.42 -7.38 -0.94
CA ALA A 122 -13.44 -7.51 0.08
C ALA A 122 -14.77 -8.03 -0.49
N GLY A 123 -15.23 -7.47 -1.61
CA GLY A 123 -16.45 -7.89 -2.29
C GLY A 123 -16.40 -9.34 -2.78
N TRP A 124 -15.23 -9.78 -3.26
CA TRP A 124 -15.01 -11.18 -3.65
C TRP A 124 -15.17 -12.12 -2.45
N PHE A 125 -14.57 -11.80 -1.30
CA PHE A 125 -14.71 -12.60 -0.08
C PHE A 125 -16.11 -12.56 0.52
N ILE A 126 -16.79 -11.41 0.47
CA ILE A 126 -18.20 -11.29 0.89
C ILE A 126 -19.09 -12.17 0.02
N ASN A 127 -18.85 -12.21 -1.30
CA ASN A 127 -19.56 -13.13 -2.17
C ASN A 127 -19.22 -14.59 -1.82
N LEU A 128 -17.94 -14.93 -1.62
CA LEU A 128 -17.53 -16.30 -1.34
C LEU A 128 -18.08 -16.85 -0.02
N LEU A 129 -17.93 -16.11 1.08
CA LEU A 129 -18.24 -16.58 2.45
C LEU A 129 -19.65 -16.18 2.91
N GLY A 130 -20.31 -15.27 2.19
CA GLY A 130 -21.58 -14.68 2.58
C GLY A 130 -21.43 -13.54 3.59
N SER A 131 -22.40 -12.63 3.62
CA SER A 131 -22.37 -11.42 4.45
C SER A 131 -22.44 -11.69 5.95
N HIS A 132 -23.08 -12.78 6.39
CA HIS A 132 -23.30 -13.08 7.81
C HIS A 132 -21.99 -13.16 8.60
N VAL A 133 -20.94 -13.70 7.98
CA VAL A 133 -19.60 -13.83 8.56
C VAL A 133 -19.02 -12.45 8.88
N PHE A 134 -19.21 -11.50 7.98
CA PHE A 134 -18.70 -10.13 8.08
C PHE A 134 -19.54 -9.22 8.98
N MET A 135 -20.72 -9.68 9.42
CA MET A 135 -21.55 -8.97 10.40
C MET A 135 -21.29 -9.42 11.84
N ASN A 136 -20.52 -10.50 12.04
CA ASN A 136 -20.19 -11.02 13.35
C ASN A 136 -18.91 -10.36 13.89
N ALA A 137 -19.05 -9.50 14.90
CA ALA A 137 -17.93 -8.77 15.50
C ALA A 137 -16.81 -9.68 16.03
N GLY A 138 -17.15 -10.81 16.65
CA GLY A 138 -16.18 -11.77 17.18
C GLY A 138 -15.39 -12.48 16.08
N ALA A 139 -16.05 -12.85 14.98
CA ALA A 139 -15.38 -13.46 13.83
C ALA A 139 -14.40 -12.48 13.16
N MET A 140 -14.76 -11.20 13.08
CA MET A 140 -13.94 -10.17 12.42
C MET A 140 -12.60 -9.91 13.11
N VAL A 141 -12.46 -10.24 14.40
CA VAL A 141 -11.16 -10.17 15.11
C VAL A 141 -10.10 -11.06 14.45
N PHE A 142 -10.51 -12.17 13.83
CA PHE A 142 -9.62 -13.12 13.16
C PHE A 142 -9.69 -13.04 11.64
N ILE A 143 -10.90 -12.88 11.09
CA ILE A 143 -11.11 -12.88 9.64
C ILE A 143 -10.46 -11.66 8.99
N HIS A 144 -10.61 -10.46 9.56
CA HIS A 144 -10.03 -9.26 8.95
C HIS A 144 -8.49 -9.32 8.87
N PRO A 145 -7.74 -9.65 9.95
CA PRO A 145 -6.30 -9.85 9.84
C PRO A 145 -5.91 -10.99 8.90
N LEU A 146 -6.67 -12.07 8.85
CA LEU A 146 -6.41 -13.20 7.95
C LEU A 146 -6.51 -12.79 6.48
N LEU A 147 -7.57 -12.06 6.13
CA LEU A 147 -7.77 -11.52 4.79
C LEU A 147 -6.67 -10.53 4.40
N ALA A 148 -6.26 -9.66 5.33
CA ALA A 148 -5.10 -8.81 5.12
C ALA A 148 -3.82 -9.66 4.90
N ALA A 149 -3.58 -10.69 5.72
CA ALA A 149 -2.42 -11.55 5.62
C ALA A 149 -2.36 -12.28 4.27
N VAL A 150 -3.48 -12.87 3.82
CA VAL A 150 -3.57 -13.52 2.50
C VAL A 150 -3.31 -12.53 1.37
N LYS A 151 -3.86 -11.31 1.48
CA LYS A 151 -3.66 -10.26 0.48
C LYS A 151 -2.19 -9.85 0.35
N TYR A 152 -1.46 -9.75 1.45
CA TYR A 152 -0.09 -9.20 1.49
C TYR A 152 1.03 -10.25 1.62
N ALA A 153 0.71 -11.52 1.84
CA ALA A 153 1.69 -12.62 1.98
C ALA A 153 2.59 -12.78 0.74
N GLY A 154 2.10 -12.38 -0.43
CA GLY A 154 2.90 -12.35 -1.66
C GLY A 154 4.23 -11.62 -1.49
N ILE A 155 4.27 -10.49 -0.78
CA ILE A 155 5.48 -9.66 -0.62
C ILE A 155 6.66 -10.45 0.00
N PRO A 156 6.53 -11.03 1.20
CA PRO A 156 7.61 -11.86 1.77
C PRO A 156 7.86 -13.14 0.96
N ILE A 157 6.85 -13.73 0.31
CA ILE A 157 7.03 -14.93 -0.53
C ILE A 157 7.89 -14.61 -1.76
N THR A 158 7.64 -13.48 -2.44
CA THR A 158 8.48 -13.03 -3.55
C THR A 158 9.89 -12.72 -3.07
N LEU A 159 10.05 -12.13 -1.88
CA LEU A 159 11.38 -11.90 -1.32
C LEU A 159 12.14 -13.20 -1.09
N ILE A 160 11.51 -14.22 -0.50
CA ILE A 160 12.11 -15.55 -0.29
C ILE A 160 12.57 -16.13 -1.62
N TYR A 161 11.70 -16.10 -2.62
CA TYR A 161 12.01 -16.59 -3.97
C TYR A 161 13.22 -15.87 -4.56
N ILE A 162 13.23 -14.53 -4.52
CA ILE A 162 14.32 -13.75 -5.12
C ILE A 162 15.64 -14.01 -4.39
N LEU A 163 15.63 -14.08 -3.07
CA LEU A 163 16.83 -14.38 -2.28
C LEU A 163 17.37 -15.78 -2.58
N ASP A 164 16.49 -16.77 -2.72
CA ASP A 164 16.83 -18.17 -3.07
C ASP A 164 17.48 -18.29 -4.47
N GLU A 165 17.08 -17.41 -5.39
CA GLU A 165 17.64 -17.34 -6.75
C GLU A 165 18.95 -16.53 -6.80
N VAL A 166 19.04 -15.39 -6.11
CA VAL A 166 20.19 -14.47 -6.17
C VAL A 166 21.40 -14.99 -5.41
N TYR A 167 21.24 -15.59 -4.23
CA TYR A 167 22.36 -16.07 -3.41
C TYR A 167 22.78 -17.49 -3.81
N ALA A 168 24.10 -17.75 -3.76
CA ALA A 168 24.70 -19.04 -4.07
C ALA A 168 24.43 -20.06 -2.96
N ASP A 169 24.60 -19.63 -1.71
CA ASP A 169 24.44 -20.47 -0.54
C ASP A 169 22.95 -20.71 -0.23
N LYS A 170 22.57 -21.98 -0.06
CA LYS A 170 21.22 -22.34 0.40
C LYS A 170 21.15 -22.23 1.91
N ASP A 171 20.34 -21.28 2.40
CA ASP A 171 20.06 -21.09 3.83
C ASP A 171 18.71 -21.73 4.21
N PRO A 172 18.69 -22.81 5.01
CA PRO A 172 17.45 -23.46 5.44
C PRO A 172 16.52 -22.55 6.27
N LEU A 173 17.07 -21.48 6.86
CA LEU A 173 16.31 -20.51 7.65
C LEU A 173 15.89 -19.29 6.80
N LEU A 174 16.08 -19.31 5.48
CA LEU A 174 15.68 -18.21 4.61
C LEU A 174 14.18 -17.87 4.72
N PRO A 175 13.24 -18.83 4.65
CA PRO A 175 11.82 -18.52 4.80
C PRO A 175 11.45 -17.80 6.12
N PRO A 176 11.82 -18.31 7.32
CA PRO A 176 11.52 -17.59 8.57
C PRO A 176 12.26 -16.26 8.70
N LYS A 177 13.48 -16.11 8.16
CA LYS A 177 14.21 -14.84 8.20
C LYS A 177 13.53 -13.76 7.36
N ALA A 178 13.15 -14.07 6.12
CA ALA A 178 12.50 -13.12 5.23
C ALA A 178 11.04 -12.82 5.64
N ALA A 179 10.28 -13.84 6.05
CA ALA A 179 8.94 -13.65 6.59
C ALA A 179 8.96 -12.83 7.88
N GLY A 180 9.91 -13.11 8.78
CA GLY A 180 10.11 -12.36 10.01
C GLY A 180 10.49 -10.91 9.76
N LEU A 181 11.30 -10.65 8.72
CA LEU A 181 11.68 -9.29 8.35
C LEU A 181 10.46 -8.48 7.90
N PHE A 182 9.62 -9.03 7.03
CA PHE A 182 8.37 -8.37 6.62
C PHE A 182 7.40 -8.17 7.79
N SER A 183 7.26 -9.19 8.63
CA SER A 183 6.37 -9.17 9.79
C SER A 183 6.79 -8.14 10.85
N LEU A 184 8.10 -8.00 11.12
CA LEU A 184 8.61 -6.95 12.01
C LEU A 184 8.50 -5.56 11.37
N ALA A 185 8.72 -5.45 10.06
CA ALA A 185 8.59 -4.19 9.35
C ALA A 185 7.14 -3.68 9.33
N SER A 186 6.15 -4.56 9.20
CA SER A 186 4.74 -4.15 9.31
C SER A 186 4.37 -3.68 10.73
N LEU A 187 4.94 -4.32 11.77
CA LEU A 187 4.78 -3.86 13.15
C LEU A 187 5.47 -2.52 13.44
N ALA A 188 6.44 -2.09 12.63
CA ALA A 188 6.99 -0.73 12.75
C ALA A 188 5.90 0.34 12.50
N PHE A 189 4.83 -0.02 11.79
CA PHE A 189 3.66 0.81 11.51
C PHE A 189 2.40 0.29 12.20
N ILE A 190 2.53 -0.19 13.45
CA ILE A 190 1.44 -0.83 14.23
C ILE A 190 0.17 0.03 14.38
N ALA A 191 0.25 1.34 14.15
CA ALA A 191 -0.90 2.25 14.23
C ALA A 191 -1.69 2.39 12.92
N ASN A 192 -1.20 1.82 11.82
CA ASN A 192 -1.87 1.76 10.52
C ASN A 192 -2.58 0.41 10.35
N SER A 193 -3.76 0.39 9.75
CA SER A 193 -4.63 -0.79 9.74
C SER A 193 -5.07 -1.23 8.34
N PHE A 194 -4.31 -0.93 7.28
CA PHE A 194 -4.76 -1.16 5.89
C PHE A 194 -6.12 -0.53 5.58
N PHE A 195 -6.22 0.78 5.85
CA PHE A 195 -7.45 1.58 5.78
C PHE A 195 -8.44 1.18 4.67
N SER A 196 -7.99 1.01 3.41
CA SER A 196 -8.90 0.67 2.30
C SER A 196 -9.61 -0.66 2.48
N LEU A 197 -8.91 -1.70 2.97
CA LEU A 197 -9.51 -3.01 3.22
C LEU A 197 -10.42 -2.97 4.44
N THR A 198 -9.97 -2.32 5.53
CA THR A 198 -10.82 -2.16 6.73
C THR A 198 -12.10 -1.43 6.38
N ASN A 199 -12.01 -0.30 5.67
CA ASN A 199 -13.16 0.51 5.28
C ASN A 199 -14.12 -0.22 4.33
N ALA A 200 -13.62 -1.15 3.50
CA ALA A 200 -14.47 -1.98 2.64
C ALA A 200 -15.25 -3.05 3.41
N LEU A 201 -14.72 -3.53 4.53
CA LEU A 201 -15.35 -4.53 5.40
C LEU A 201 -16.12 -3.92 6.58
N TYR A 202 -15.87 -2.64 6.88
CA TYR A 202 -16.40 -1.91 8.02
C TYR A 202 -17.91 -1.70 7.93
N ASN A 203 -18.64 -2.11 8.97
CA ASN A 203 -20.09 -1.99 9.04
C ASN A 203 -20.56 -1.77 10.50
N PRO A 204 -21.77 -1.21 10.72
CA PRO A 204 -22.25 -0.89 12.07
C PRO A 204 -22.21 -2.04 13.07
N SER A 205 -22.46 -3.28 12.62
CA SER A 205 -22.47 -4.47 13.48
C SER A 205 -21.08 -4.87 13.98
N THR A 206 -20.02 -4.34 13.38
CA THR A 206 -18.63 -4.69 13.71
C THR A 206 -17.82 -3.51 14.24
N TYR A 207 -18.45 -2.37 14.53
CA TYR A 207 -17.76 -1.18 15.04
C TYR A 207 -16.94 -1.45 16.30
N GLU A 208 -17.43 -2.32 17.18
CA GLU A 208 -16.74 -2.63 18.43
C GLU A 208 -15.36 -3.29 18.22
N THR A 209 -15.16 -4.00 17.10
CA THR A 209 -13.92 -4.75 16.82
C THR A 209 -13.15 -4.23 15.61
N MET A 210 -13.82 -3.61 14.64
CA MET A 210 -13.22 -3.13 13.39
C MET A 210 -12.89 -1.64 13.38
N ASP A 211 -13.38 -0.87 14.35
CA ASP A 211 -13.00 0.54 14.44
C ASP A 211 -11.57 0.65 14.99
N MET A 212 -10.69 1.20 14.17
CA MET A 212 -9.24 1.32 14.38
C MET A 212 -8.81 2.78 14.21
N LEU A 213 -7.56 3.12 14.52
CA LEU A 213 -7.12 4.52 14.49
C LEU A 213 -7.37 5.18 13.13
N ASP A 214 -7.03 4.53 12.02
CA ASP A 214 -7.23 5.08 10.68
C ASP A 214 -8.70 5.37 10.36
N THR A 215 -9.60 4.43 10.71
CA THR A 215 -11.04 4.57 10.48
C THR A 215 -11.65 5.58 11.43
N ALA A 216 -11.16 5.69 12.66
CA ALA A 216 -11.59 6.67 13.64
C ALA A 216 -11.18 8.09 13.25
N VAL A 217 -9.96 8.28 12.72
CA VAL A 217 -9.52 9.56 12.12
C VAL A 217 -10.44 9.93 10.96
N PHE A 218 -10.80 8.96 10.11
CA PHE A 218 -11.66 9.19 8.95
C PHE A 218 -13.07 9.58 9.38
N ARG A 219 -13.66 8.80 10.28
CA ARG A 219 -15.01 9.01 10.79
C ARG A 219 -15.12 10.33 11.55
N SER A 220 -14.24 10.57 12.53
CA SER A 220 -14.33 11.74 13.38
C SER A 220 -13.96 13.02 12.61
N GLY A 221 -12.89 12.97 11.83
CA GLY A 221 -12.39 14.14 11.13
C GLY A 221 -13.24 14.54 9.92
N LEU A 222 -13.60 13.58 9.07
CA LEU A 222 -14.21 13.87 7.78
C LEU A 222 -15.70 13.60 7.76
N LEU A 223 -16.15 12.42 8.22
CA LEU A 223 -17.58 12.08 8.21
C LEU A 223 -18.37 12.93 9.21
N GLN A 224 -17.82 13.15 10.41
CA GLN A 224 -18.43 13.97 11.47
C GLN A 224 -17.97 15.43 11.45
N ALA A 225 -17.10 15.79 10.50
CA ALA A 225 -16.50 17.13 10.37
C ALA A 225 -15.80 17.64 11.65
N ASN A 226 -15.41 16.76 12.58
CA ASN A 226 -14.67 17.13 13.78
C ASN A 226 -13.16 17.08 13.51
N ILE A 227 -12.69 18.08 12.77
CA ILE A 227 -11.30 18.20 12.31
C ILE A 227 -10.30 18.17 13.48
N SER A 228 -10.60 18.84 14.59
CA SER A 228 -9.73 18.90 15.77
C SER A 228 -9.50 17.52 16.40
N THR A 229 -10.58 16.76 16.61
CA THR A 229 -10.49 15.40 17.15
C THR A 229 -9.82 14.45 16.15
N GLY A 230 -10.14 14.57 14.86
CA GLY A 230 -9.48 13.82 13.79
C GLY A 230 -7.97 14.06 13.76
N ALA A 231 -7.54 15.32 13.89
CA ALA A 231 -6.12 15.68 13.94
C ALA A 231 -5.44 15.14 15.20
N ALA A 232 -6.11 15.19 16.36
CA ALA A 232 -5.58 14.63 17.60
C ALA A 232 -5.35 13.11 17.50
N LEU A 233 -6.31 12.37 16.94
CA LEU A 233 -6.15 10.95 16.63
C LEU A 233 -5.01 10.70 15.62
N GLY A 234 -4.89 11.54 14.60
CA GLY A 234 -3.82 11.47 13.61
C GLY A 234 -2.43 11.66 14.22
N VAL A 235 -2.28 12.62 15.15
CA VAL A 235 -1.05 12.85 15.91
C VAL A 235 -0.71 11.65 16.80
N ILE A 236 -1.69 11.12 17.55
CA ILE A 236 -1.52 9.92 18.38
C ILE A 236 -1.02 8.75 17.52
N ARG A 237 -1.65 8.53 16.36
CA ARG A 237 -1.23 7.50 15.39
C ARG A 237 0.23 7.69 14.96
N THR A 238 0.64 8.90 14.56
CA THR A 238 2.03 9.17 14.14
C THR A 238 3.01 8.89 15.27
N ILE A 239 2.70 9.31 16.50
CA ILE A 239 3.58 9.11 17.66
C ILE A 239 3.74 7.61 17.95
N ILE A 240 2.64 6.84 17.93
CA ILE A 240 2.69 5.39 18.13
C ILE A 240 3.56 4.73 17.05
N SER A 241 3.36 5.07 15.77
CA SER A 241 4.19 4.54 14.68
C SER A 241 5.67 4.92 14.82
N LEU A 242 5.97 6.12 15.30
CA LEU A 242 7.36 6.55 15.54
C LEU A 242 8.01 5.72 16.65
N LEU A 243 7.29 5.50 17.76
CA LEU A 243 7.76 4.70 18.89
C LEU A 243 7.95 3.24 18.48
N SER A 244 6.98 2.63 17.78
CA SER A 244 7.11 1.25 17.30
C SER A 244 8.27 1.10 16.33
N ALA A 245 8.43 2.03 15.38
CA ALA A 245 9.56 2.01 14.45
C ALA A 245 10.90 2.15 15.17
N ALA A 246 11.01 3.01 16.19
CA ALA A 246 12.23 3.17 16.98
C ALA A 246 12.57 1.90 17.77
N VAL A 247 11.59 1.29 18.44
CA VAL A 247 11.77 0.05 19.21
C VAL A 247 12.17 -1.11 18.29
N LEU A 248 11.54 -1.24 17.12
CA LEU A 248 11.79 -2.34 16.19
C LEU A 248 12.98 -2.10 15.24
N PHE A 249 13.56 -0.90 15.25
CA PHE A 249 14.68 -0.55 14.37
C PHE A 249 15.87 -1.52 14.52
N VAL A 250 16.28 -1.81 15.76
CA VAL A 250 17.42 -2.70 16.03
C VAL A 250 17.12 -4.16 15.64
N PRO A 251 15.99 -4.77 16.04
CA PRO A 251 15.59 -6.10 15.58
C PRO A 251 15.51 -6.22 14.04
N ILE A 252 14.89 -5.24 13.37
CA ILE A 252 14.77 -5.21 11.91
C ILE A 252 16.16 -5.16 11.26
N LEU A 253 17.06 -4.30 11.75
CA LEU A 253 18.43 -4.21 11.22
C LEU A 253 19.23 -5.49 11.44
N TYR A 254 19.09 -6.12 12.61
CA TYR A 254 19.75 -7.38 12.89
C TYR A 254 19.28 -8.46 11.92
N LEU A 255 17.97 -8.62 11.78
CA LEU A 255 17.37 -9.63 10.90
C LEU A 255 17.68 -9.34 9.43
N PHE A 256 17.60 -8.08 8.99
CA PHE A 256 18.00 -7.66 7.65
C PHE A 256 19.45 -8.06 7.36
N ARG A 257 20.38 -7.74 8.26
CA ARG A 257 21.78 -8.15 8.10
C ARG A 257 21.97 -9.66 8.13
N ALA A 258 21.07 -10.43 8.73
CA ALA A 258 21.15 -11.89 8.74
C ALA A 258 20.55 -12.52 7.47
N THR A 259 19.51 -11.90 6.89
CA THR A 259 18.80 -12.36 5.69
C THR A 259 19.60 -12.11 4.41
N PHE A 260 20.31 -10.98 4.31
CA PHE A 260 21.03 -10.56 3.11
C PHE A 260 22.55 -10.89 3.18
N ARG A 261 22.91 -12.08 3.71
CA ARG A 261 24.30 -12.58 3.78
C ARG A 261 24.55 -13.65 2.73
N GLY A 262 25.80 -13.71 2.25
CA GLY A 262 26.28 -14.77 1.37
C GLY A 262 26.86 -14.23 0.07
N GLU A 263 27.47 -15.13 -0.70
CA GLU A 263 27.96 -14.80 -2.03
C GLU A 263 26.81 -14.82 -3.04
N ARG A 264 26.78 -13.84 -3.95
CA ARG A 264 25.78 -13.78 -5.03
C ARG A 264 26.22 -14.62 -6.21
N LYS A 265 25.26 -15.31 -6.84
CA LYS A 265 25.53 -16.00 -8.10
C LYS A 265 25.91 -15.01 -9.19
N LYS A 266 26.82 -15.38 -10.09
CA LYS A 266 27.05 -14.60 -11.31
C LYS A 266 25.77 -14.58 -12.14
N THR A 267 25.29 -13.39 -12.47
CA THR A 267 24.00 -13.18 -13.13
C THR A 267 23.99 -13.80 -14.53
N ILE A 268 23.18 -14.84 -14.74
CA ILE A 268 22.87 -15.34 -16.08
C ILE A 268 21.61 -14.62 -16.54
N LYS A 269 21.70 -13.89 -17.65
CA LYS A 269 20.56 -13.18 -18.23
C LYS A 269 19.52 -14.20 -18.71
N GLU A 270 18.41 -14.33 -17.97
CA GLU A 270 17.31 -15.20 -18.40
C GLU A 270 16.65 -14.66 -19.65
N ARG A 271 16.23 -15.57 -20.55
CA ARG A 271 15.41 -15.19 -21.71
C ARG A 271 14.04 -14.72 -21.23
N THR A 272 13.59 -13.58 -21.73
CA THR A 272 12.25 -13.02 -21.46
C THR A 272 11.13 -14.03 -21.74
N SER A 273 11.28 -14.87 -22.77
CA SER A 273 10.32 -15.92 -23.12
C SER A 273 10.14 -16.99 -22.04
N ALA A 274 11.18 -17.26 -21.23
CA ALA A 274 11.11 -18.26 -20.17
C ALA A 274 10.27 -17.78 -18.97
N LYS A 275 10.25 -16.47 -18.71
CA LYS A 275 9.43 -15.85 -17.66
C LYS A 275 7.97 -15.67 -18.05
N LEU A 276 7.68 -15.60 -19.35
CA LEU A 276 6.33 -15.33 -19.84
C LEU A 276 5.38 -16.51 -19.62
N VAL A 277 5.89 -17.73 -19.66
CA VAL A 277 5.09 -18.95 -19.45
C VAL A 277 4.51 -19.04 -18.03
N PRO A 278 5.30 -18.96 -16.93
CA PRO A 278 4.74 -18.99 -15.57
C PRO A 278 3.78 -17.84 -15.30
N VAL A 279 4.03 -16.66 -15.88
CA VAL A 279 3.12 -15.50 -15.81
C VAL A 279 1.76 -15.79 -16.43
N VAL A 280 1.72 -16.35 -17.64
CA VAL A 280 0.46 -16.70 -18.33
C VAL A 280 -0.30 -17.77 -17.55
N ILE A 281 0.40 -18.79 -17.06
CA ILE A 281 -0.22 -19.85 -16.25
C ILE A 281 -0.78 -19.27 -14.96
N ALA A 282 -0.02 -18.46 -14.23
CA ALA A 282 -0.48 -17.85 -13.00
C ALA A 282 -1.71 -16.96 -13.24
N LEU A 283 -1.76 -16.20 -14.33
CA LEU A 283 -2.91 -15.37 -14.69
C LEU A 283 -4.16 -16.20 -15.03
N ILE A 284 -4.01 -17.30 -15.77
CA ILE A 284 -5.12 -18.22 -16.09
C ILE A 284 -5.65 -18.87 -14.82
N VAL A 285 -4.76 -19.41 -13.97
CA VAL A 285 -5.13 -20.04 -12.69
C VAL A 285 -5.80 -19.02 -11.77
N PHE A 286 -5.25 -17.80 -11.69
CA PHE A 286 -5.84 -16.73 -10.90
C PHE A 286 -7.24 -16.35 -11.40
N ALA A 287 -7.43 -16.20 -12.71
CA ALA A 287 -8.74 -15.91 -13.29
C ALA A 287 -9.74 -17.05 -12.99
N ALA A 288 -9.30 -18.31 -13.11
CA ALA A 288 -10.13 -19.46 -12.75
C ALA A 288 -10.56 -19.43 -11.27
N ILE A 289 -9.61 -19.18 -10.35
CA ILE A 289 -9.90 -19.04 -8.92
C ILE A 289 -10.85 -17.87 -8.66
N TYR A 290 -10.63 -16.73 -9.32
CA TYR A 290 -11.46 -15.53 -9.15
C TYR A 290 -12.90 -15.77 -9.59
N PHE A 291 -13.12 -16.39 -10.75
CA PHE A 291 -14.47 -16.59 -11.29
C PHE A 291 -15.21 -17.79 -10.69
N LEU A 292 -14.49 -18.75 -10.09
CA LEU A 292 -15.06 -19.97 -9.53
C LEU A 292 -16.28 -19.74 -8.60
N PRO A 293 -16.27 -18.81 -7.62
CA PRO A 293 -17.40 -18.61 -6.73
C PRO A 293 -18.67 -18.09 -7.44
N TYR A 294 -18.50 -17.34 -8.52
CA TYR A 294 -19.61 -16.81 -9.32
C TYR A 294 -20.20 -17.90 -10.23
N ILE A 295 -19.34 -18.74 -10.81
CA ILE A 295 -19.74 -19.87 -11.66
C ILE A 295 -20.52 -20.91 -10.83
N ILE A 296 -20.03 -21.26 -9.63
CA ILE A 296 -20.71 -22.22 -8.73
C ILE A 296 -22.12 -21.74 -8.37
N LYS A 297 -22.32 -20.42 -8.25
CA LYS A 297 -23.62 -19.81 -7.96
C LYS A 297 -24.51 -19.59 -9.19
N GLY A 298 -24.09 -20.04 -10.38
CA GLY A 298 -24.84 -19.85 -11.63
C GLY A 298 -25.03 -18.39 -12.03
N SER A 299 -24.09 -17.51 -11.65
CA SER A 299 -24.20 -16.08 -11.90
C SER A 299 -23.97 -15.72 -13.38
N SER A 300 -24.73 -14.77 -13.91
CA SER A 300 -24.50 -14.23 -15.26
C SER A 300 -23.45 -13.11 -15.26
N PHE A 301 -22.64 -13.07 -16.31
CA PHE A 301 -21.57 -12.09 -16.53
C PHE A 301 -21.96 -11.05 -17.58
N ASP A 302 -23.11 -10.39 -17.39
CA ASP A 302 -23.68 -9.47 -18.37
C ASP A 302 -23.67 -8.02 -17.83
N LEU A 303 -22.72 -7.22 -18.32
CA LEU A 303 -22.56 -5.82 -17.92
C LEU A 303 -23.70 -4.92 -18.39
N SER A 304 -24.49 -5.34 -19.39
CA SER A 304 -25.63 -4.54 -19.88
C SER A 304 -26.72 -4.36 -18.82
N ARG A 305 -26.75 -5.24 -17.80
CA ARG A 305 -27.68 -5.20 -16.66
C ARG A 305 -27.53 -3.96 -15.78
N PHE A 306 -26.40 -3.26 -15.87
CA PHE A 306 -26.21 -1.97 -15.19
C PHE A 306 -26.85 -0.79 -15.95
N GLY A 307 -27.67 -1.05 -16.98
CA GLY A 307 -28.57 -0.04 -17.58
C GLY A 307 -27.90 0.95 -18.52
N GLY A 308 -26.77 0.62 -19.16
CA GLY A 308 -26.07 1.53 -20.08
C GLY A 308 -25.43 2.77 -19.43
N GLU A 309 -25.67 3.01 -18.14
CA GLU A 309 -25.18 4.19 -17.41
C GLU A 309 -23.76 4.02 -16.82
N VAL A 310 -23.26 2.79 -16.69
CA VAL A 310 -21.91 2.55 -16.16
C VAL A 310 -20.87 2.61 -17.27
N ASN A 311 -20.29 3.80 -17.48
CA ASN A 311 -19.15 3.99 -18.38
C ASN A 311 -17.90 3.30 -17.80
N LEU A 312 -17.52 2.16 -18.37
CA LEU A 312 -16.37 1.37 -17.94
C LEU A 312 -15.04 1.97 -18.38
N TYR A 313 -15.00 2.47 -19.62
CA TYR A 313 -13.75 2.79 -20.31
C TYR A 313 -13.16 4.11 -19.83
N SER A 314 -13.99 5.15 -19.73
CA SER A 314 -13.52 6.51 -19.43
C SER A 314 -12.83 6.59 -18.06
N PRO A 315 -13.43 6.10 -16.95
CA PRO A 315 -12.80 6.17 -15.63
C PRO A 315 -11.52 5.34 -15.52
N ILE A 316 -11.47 4.14 -16.11
CA ILE A 316 -10.28 3.28 -16.06
C ILE A 316 -9.11 3.96 -16.77
N VAL A 317 -9.34 4.48 -17.99
CA VAL A 317 -8.29 5.14 -18.77
C VAL A 317 -7.81 6.41 -18.06
N ILE A 318 -8.72 7.25 -17.57
CA ILE A 318 -8.36 8.48 -16.85
C ILE A 318 -7.52 8.16 -15.62
N TYR A 319 -7.96 7.24 -14.75
CA TYR A 319 -7.22 6.92 -13.53
C TYR A 319 -5.91 6.17 -13.80
N LEU A 320 -5.83 5.42 -14.90
CA LEU A 320 -4.57 4.83 -15.36
C LEU A 320 -3.57 5.93 -15.77
N LEU A 321 -4.00 6.93 -16.55
CA LEU A 321 -3.16 8.06 -16.95
C LEU A 321 -2.75 8.92 -15.75
N LEU A 322 -3.66 9.20 -14.82
CA LEU A 322 -3.35 9.92 -13.59
C LEU A 322 -2.33 9.15 -12.74
N SER A 323 -2.48 7.83 -12.65
CA SER A 323 -1.53 6.96 -11.95
C SER A 323 -0.16 6.95 -12.63
N ALA A 324 -0.11 7.00 -13.97
CA ALA A 324 1.13 7.11 -14.72
C ALA A 324 1.83 8.45 -14.44
N VAL A 325 1.13 9.58 -14.50
CA VAL A 325 1.69 10.90 -14.20
C VAL A 325 2.25 10.94 -12.78
N SER A 326 1.47 10.44 -11.81
CA SER A 326 1.88 10.37 -10.42
C SER A 326 3.10 9.46 -10.20
N ALA A 327 3.10 8.27 -10.80
CA ALA A 327 4.21 7.32 -10.72
C ALA A 327 5.49 7.85 -11.37
N PHE A 328 5.37 8.62 -12.46
CA PHE A 328 6.50 9.28 -13.09
C PHE A 328 7.17 10.29 -12.15
N ILE A 329 6.37 11.17 -11.53
CA ILE A 329 6.87 12.14 -10.55
C ILE A 329 7.54 11.40 -9.37
N ALA A 330 6.90 10.36 -8.86
CA ALA A 330 7.44 9.56 -7.76
C ALA A 330 8.77 8.87 -8.12
N ALA A 331 8.89 8.32 -9.33
CA ALA A 331 10.13 7.71 -9.81
C ALA A 331 11.26 8.73 -9.97
N VAL A 332 10.96 9.93 -10.49
CA VAL A 332 11.94 11.02 -10.58
C VAL A 332 12.43 11.45 -9.20
N ILE A 333 11.52 11.65 -8.24
CA ILE A 333 11.88 12.00 -6.86
C ILE A 333 12.72 10.88 -6.22
N ALA A 334 12.35 9.61 -6.46
CA ALA A 334 13.11 8.46 -5.95
C ALA A 334 14.54 8.42 -6.47
N VAL A 335 14.75 8.66 -7.76
CA VAL A 335 16.10 8.81 -8.35
C VAL A 335 16.83 9.96 -7.66
N LEU A 336 16.25 11.16 -7.67
CA LEU A 336 16.86 12.35 -7.08
C LEU A 336 17.25 12.19 -5.61
N MET A 337 16.50 11.44 -4.81
CA MET A 337 16.80 11.20 -3.39
C MET A 337 17.78 10.03 -3.17
N SER A 338 17.78 9.02 -4.06
CA SER A 338 18.62 7.82 -3.91
C SER A 338 20.12 8.11 -3.86
N GLY A 339 20.57 9.21 -4.48
CA GLY A 339 21.96 9.64 -4.42
C GLY A 339 22.47 9.95 -3.01
N ALA A 340 21.59 10.23 -2.06
CA ALA A 340 21.96 10.48 -0.66
C ALA A 340 22.60 9.25 0.01
N PHE A 341 22.38 8.07 -0.57
CA PHE A 341 22.93 6.81 -0.11
C PHE A 341 24.26 6.47 -0.77
N VAL A 342 24.67 7.23 -1.80
CA VAL A 342 25.96 7.10 -2.50
C VAL A 342 27.03 7.80 -1.67
N GLY A 343 27.74 7.06 -0.84
CA GLY A 343 28.80 7.65 -0.03
C GLY A 343 29.83 6.63 0.40
N HIS A 344 31.10 6.89 0.07
CA HIS A 344 32.22 6.16 0.65
C HIS A 344 32.32 6.36 2.18
N GLN A 345 31.70 7.41 2.72
CA GLN A 345 31.59 7.63 4.16
C GLN A 345 30.36 6.92 4.72
N ARG A 346 30.59 5.79 5.38
CA ARG A 346 29.59 4.93 6.04
C ARG A 346 28.59 5.69 6.94
N ASN A 347 29.00 6.83 7.51
CA ASN A 347 28.15 7.64 8.37
C ASN A 347 27.05 8.39 7.60
N MET A 348 27.32 8.90 6.40
CA MET A 348 26.33 9.67 5.62
C MET A 348 25.16 8.78 5.16
N GLY A 349 25.45 7.57 4.68
CA GLY A 349 24.41 6.62 4.27
C GLY A 349 23.51 6.18 5.44
N LEU A 350 24.08 6.06 6.64
CA LEU A 350 23.30 5.77 7.85
C LEU A 350 22.38 6.93 8.22
N VAL A 351 22.88 8.17 8.17
CA VAL A 351 22.05 9.37 8.41
C VAL A 351 20.93 9.46 7.38
N ALA A 352 21.22 9.26 6.09
CA ALA A 352 20.21 9.25 5.03
C ALA A 352 19.13 8.18 5.28
N ALA A 353 19.51 6.99 5.75
CA ALA A 353 18.58 5.92 6.11
C ALA A 353 17.68 6.30 7.30
N ILE A 354 18.23 6.97 8.31
CA ILE A 354 17.44 7.49 9.45
C ILE A 354 16.46 8.56 8.98
N LEU A 355 16.93 9.55 8.21
CA LEU A 355 16.07 10.61 7.67
C LEU A 355 14.93 10.04 6.82
N LEU A 356 15.23 9.09 5.95
CA LEU A 356 14.20 8.42 5.14
C LEU A 356 13.24 7.59 5.99
N ALA A 357 13.69 6.97 7.09
CA ALA A 357 12.81 6.28 8.03
C ALA A 357 11.83 7.26 8.71
N PHE A 358 12.30 8.44 9.14
CA PHE A 358 11.42 9.50 9.65
C PHE A 358 10.39 9.95 8.62
N ILE A 359 10.83 10.21 7.38
CA ILE A 359 9.92 10.55 6.27
C ILE A 359 8.88 9.43 6.10
N THR A 360 9.32 8.16 6.13
CA THR A 360 8.43 7.01 6.00
C THR A 360 7.30 7.06 7.03
N VAL A 361 7.63 7.26 8.31
CA VAL A 361 6.62 7.34 9.39
C VAL A 361 5.66 8.53 9.21
N LEU A 362 6.19 9.69 8.81
CA LEU A 362 5.36 10.89 8.62
C LEU A 362 4.42 10.79 7.40
N THR A 363 4.79 9.98 6.39
CA THR A 363 3.99 9.82 5.16
C THR A 363 3.26 8.47 5.05
N ALA A 364 3.48 7.52 5.97
CA ALA A 364 2.82 6.21 5.95
C ALA A 364 1.31 6.27 6.23
N GLN A 365 0.79 7.46 6.53
CA GLN A 365 -0.61 7.66 6.86
C GLN A 365 -1.47 7.73 5.60
N PRO A 366 -2.64 7.07 5.57
CA PRO A 366 -3.51 7.09 4.39
C PRO A 366 -4.01 8.51 4.07
N PHE A 367 -4.31 9.32 5.09
CA PHE A 367 -4.64 10.74 4.95
C PHE A 367 -4.45 11.47 6.30
N THR A 368 -4.42 12.80 6.25
CA THR A 368 -4.27 13.72 7.40
C THR A 368 -5.27 14.87 7.31
N MET A 369 -5.63 15.47 8.44
CA MET A 369 -6.56 16.61 8.46
C MET A 369 -5.94 17.84 7.82
N HIS A 370 -4.65 18.07 8.06
CA HIS A 370 -3.90 19.13 7.42
C HIS A 370 -3.84 18.95 5.89
N GLY A 371 -3.59 17.73 5.41
CA GLY A 371 -3.62 17.41 3.99
C GLY A 371 -4.98 17.73 3.38
N TYR A 372 -6.06 17.31 4.05
CA TYR A 372 -7.42 17.61 3.62
C TYR A 372 -7.70 19.12 3.54
N LEU A 373 -7.38 19.87 4.60
CA LEU A 373 -7.58 21.32 4.63
C LEU A 373 -6.72 22.06 3.60
N SER A 374 -5.51 21.57 3.30
CA SER A 374 -4.65 22.15 2.27
C SER A 374 -5.27 22.00 0.90
N ILE A 375 -5.72 20.78 0.57
CA ILE A 375 -6.41 20.49 -0.70
C ILE A 375 -7.69 21.34 -0.82
N LYS A 376 -8.44 21.47 0.28
CA LYS A 376 -9.60 22.37 0.37
C LYS A 376 -9.24 23.82 0.08
N SER A 377 -8.19 24.34 0.71
CA SER A 377 -7.75 25.74 0.55
C SER A 377 -7.24 26.06 -0.85
N MET A 378 -6.69 25.07 -1.56
CA MET A 378 -6.24 25.19 -2.94
C MET A 378 -7.41 25.12 -3.96
N GLY A 379 -8.65 24.95 -3.49
CA GLY A 379 -9.82 24.83 -4.36
C GLY A 379 -9.87 23.55 -5.18
N MET A 380 -9.14 22.50 -4.77
CA MET A 380 -9.01 21.26 -5.54
C MET A 380 -10.08 20.20 -5.19
N ILE A 381 -11.00 20.48 -4.26
CA ILE A 381 -12.13 19.57 -3.97
C ILE A 381 -13.01 19.46 -5.23
N ASN A 382 -13.51 18.25 -5.48
CA ASN A 382 -14.27 17.84 -6.66
C ASN A 382 -13.49 17.90 -7.98
N THR A 383 -12.15 17.83 -7.91
CA THR A 383 -11.28 17.74 -9.09
C THR A 383 -10.43 16.46 -9.06
N ILE A 384 -9.74 16.16 -10.16
CA ILE A 384 -8.80 15.02 -10.26
C ILE A 384 -7.41 15.33 -9.70
N TYR A 385 -7.06 16.60 -9.48
CA TYR A 385 -5.73 17.02 -9.02
C TYR A 385 -5.31 16.48 -7.64
N PRO A 386 -6.21 16.35 -6.63
CA PRO A 386 -5.87 15.74 -5.35
C PRO A 386 -5.32 14.32 -5.48
N PHE A 387 -5.74 13.58 -6.51
CA PHE A 387 -5.22 12.24 -6.78
C PHE A 387 -3.71 12.27 -7.00
N ILE A 388 -3.24 13.13 -7.92
CA ILE A 388 -1.81 13.26 -8.20
C ILE A 388 -1.09 13.80 -6.96
N PHE A 389 -1.60 14.86 -6.33
CA PHE A 389 -0.95 15.51 -5.19
C PHE A 389 -0.73 14.55 -4.01
N THR A 390 -1.65 13.63 -3.78
CA THR A 390 -1.56 12.67 -2.65
C THR A 390 -0.76 11.41 -2.98
N THR A 391 -0.47 11.14 -4.26
CA THR A 391 0.17 9.89 -4.70
C THR A 391 1.53 10.08 -5.37
N CYS A 392 1.91 11.32 -5.71
CA CYS A 392 3.12 11.62 -6.46
C CYS A 392 4.42 11.41 -5.68
N PHE A 393 4.33 11.05 -4.40
CA PHE A 393 5.47 10.72 -3.56
C PHE A 393 5.37 9.29 -3.04
N SER A 394 6.47 8.54 -3.14
CA SER A 394 6.53 7.15 -2.69
C SER A 394 7.85 6.87 -2.00
N VAL A 395 7.80 6.71 -0.68
CA VAL A 395 8.99 6.36 0.11
C VAL A 395 9.49 4.96 -0.24
N ALA A 396 8.59 4.04 -0.61
CA ALA A 396 8.97 2.72 -1.11
C ALA A 396 9.80 2.81 -2.40
N ALA A 397 9.45 3.71 -3.32
CA ALA A 397 10.26 3.95 -4.52
C ALA A 397 11.66 4.51 -4.17
N VAL A 398 11.74 5.43 -3.20
CA VAL A 398 13.03 5.97 -2.74
C VAL A 398 13.91 4.87 -2.11
N TRP A 399 13.33 4.01 -1.25
CA TRP A 399 14.05 2.86 -0.68
C TRP A 399 14.52 1.89 -1.77
N ALA A 400 13.68 1.63 -2.79
CA ALA A 400 14.02 0.71 -3.88
C ALA A 400 15.23 1.21 -4.65
N MET A 401 15.19 2.50 -4.98
CA MET A 401 16.26 3.14 -5.72
C MET A 401 17.53 3.27 -4.88
N ALA A 402 17.42 3.55 -3.57
CA ALA A 402 18.55 3.56 -2.64
C ALA A 402 19.23 2.18 -2.54
N CYS A 403 18.46 1.09 -2.44
CA CYS A 403 18.97 -0.28 -2.48
C CYS A 403 19.72 -0.54 -3.79
N ARG A 404 19.12 -0.13 -4.92
CA ARG A 404 19.68 -0.35 -6.25
C ARG A 404 21.01 0.37 -6.46
N VAL A 405 21.09 1.62 -6.02
CA VAL A 405 22.29 2.45 -6.12
C VAL A 405 23.42 1.93 -5.21
N ASN A 406 23.09 1.42 -4.02
CA ASN A 406 24.07 0.78 -3.14
C ASN A 406 24.61 -0.55 -3.68
N MET A 407 23.90 -1.22 -4.59
CA MET A 407 24.35 -2.50 -5.16
C MET A 407 25.44 -2.33 -6.22
N GLU A 408 25.40 -1.28 -7.03
CA GLU A 408 26.35 -1.10 -8.15
C GLU A 408 27.60 -0.27 -7.79
N ASN A 409 27.62 0.43 -6.65
CA ASN A 409 28.72 1.32 -6.19
C ASN A 409 29.15 2.44 -7.18
N GLU A 410 28.64 2.44 -8.42
CA GLU A 410 28.78 3.47 -9.44
C GLU A 410 27.40 3.76 -10.05
N ILE A 411 27.13 5.03 -10.39
CA ILE A 411 25.90 5.43 -11.07
C ILE A 411 26.26 5.80 -12.51
N SER A 412 25.87 4.95 -13.44
CA SER A 412 25.90 5.24 -14.87
C SER A 412 24.47 5.33 -15.38
N ILE A 413 24.01 6.57 -15.67
CA ILE A 413 22.66 6.82 -16.20
C ILE A 413 22.50 6.22 -17.61
N SER A 414 23.61 5.97 -18.32
CA SER A 414 23.64 5.29 -19.62
C SER A 414 23.47 3.77 -19.55
N ASP A 415 23.50 3.18 -18.35
CA ASP A 415 23.37 1.73 -18.22
C ASP A 415 21.91 1.31 -18.42
N ASN A 416 21.68 0.45 -19.41
CA ASN A 416 20.35 -0.08 -19.72
C ASN A 416 19.68 -0.76 -18.51
N THR A 417 20.46 -1.27 -17.55
CA THR A 417 19.96 -1.88 -16.30
C THR A 417 19.40 -0.84 -15.33
N PHE A 418 20.03 0.33 -15.24
CA PHE A 418 19.58 1.44 -14.39
C PHE A 418 18.25 2.01 -14.88
N LEU A 419 18.13 2.24 -16.19
CA LEU A 419 16.87 2.67 -16.83
C LEU A 419 15.75 1.64 -16.64
N LEU A 420 16.08 0.35 -16.71
CA LEU A 420 15.14 -0.73 -16.50
C LEU A 420 14.62 -0.75 -15.05
N SER A 421 15.47 -0.50 -14.06
CA SER A 421 15.06 -0.36 -12.65
C SER A 421 14.09 0.81 -12.45
N ILE A 422 14.36 1.96 -13.09
CA ILE A 422 13.45 3.12 -13.04
C ILE A 422 12.10 2.77 -13.68
N ALA A 423 12.10 2.11 -14.84
CA ALA A 423 10.88 1.63 -15.49
C ALA A 423 10.11 0.65 -14.59
N GLY A 424 10.82 -0.24 -13.88
CA GLY A 424 10.26 -1.14 -12.89
C GLY A 424 9.55 -0.44 -11.74
N ILE A 425 10.24 0.54 -11.12
CA ILE A 425 9.68 1.38 -10.06
C ILE A 425 8.44 2.12 -10.56
N PHE A 426 8.51 2.68 -11.77
CA PHE A 426 7.38 3.35 -12.41
C PHE A 426 6.16 2.43 -12.55
N LEU A 427 6.33 1.22 -13.10
CA LEU A 427 5.23 0.27 -13.31
C LEU A 427 4.58 -0.17 -11.98
N ILE A 428 5.40 -0.52 -10.98
CA ILE A 428 4.90 -0.93 -9.67
C ILE A 428 4.23 0.24 -8.94
N GLN A 429 4.79 1.44 -9.02
CA GLN A 429 4.20 2.62 -8.40
C GLN A 429 2.87 3.00 -9.07
N MET A 430 2.79 2.88 -10.40
CA MET A 430 1.56 3.09 -11.16
C MET A 430 0.47 2.11 -10.74
N ALA A 431 0.81 0.81 -10.63
CA ALA A 431 -0.12 -0.21 -10.18
C ALA A 431 -0.65 0.06 -8.76
N VAL A 432 0.24 0.46 -7.84
CA VAL A 432 -0.13 0.77 -6.46
C VAL A 432 -0.99 2.02 -6.37
N THR A 433 -0.63 3.06 -7.13
CA THR A 433 -1.35 4.33 -7.13
C THR A 433 -2.78 4.13 -7.63
N TYR A 434 -2.95 3.31 -8.67
CA TYR A 434 -4.25 2.99 -9.24
C TYR A 434 -5.19 2.29 -8.24
N ILE A 435 -4.67 1.36 -7.42
CA ILE A 435 -5.50 0.63 -6.43
C ILE A 435 -5.80 1.45 -5.17
N ASN A 436 -5.16 2.60 -4.97
CA ASN A 436 -5.33 3.41 -3.77
C ASN A 436 -6.59 4.29 -3.86
N VAL A 437 -7.55 4.05 -2.98
CA VAL A 437 -8.93 4.60 -3.05
C VAL A 437 -9.07 5.94 -2.31
N THR A 438 -8.01 6.36 -1.60
CA THR A 438 -7.98 7.57 -0.77
C THR A 438 -8.48 8.84 -1.49
N PRO A 439 -8.11 9.16 -2.74
CA PRO A 439 -8.45 10.47 -3.31
C PRO A 439 -9.91 10.59 -3.79
N ALA A 440 -10.50 9.50 -4.30
CA ALA A 440 -11.83 9.52 -4.89
C ALA A 440 -12.96 9.61 -3.85
N LEU A 441 -12.73 9.11 -2.63
CA LEU A 441 -13.73 9.14 -1.56
C LEU A 441 -13.61 10.38 -0.67
N LEU A 442 -12.40 10.96 -0.55
CA LEU A 442 -12.14 12.09 0.35
C LEU A 442 -12.46 13.45 -0.24
N TYR A 443 -12.30 13.59 -1.55
CA TYR A 443 -12.31 14.89 -2.21
C TYR A 443 -13.41 15.04 -3.24
N MET A 444 -14.32 14.07 -3.34
CA MET A 444 -15.39 14.09 -4.32
C MET A 444 -16.74 13.96 -3.64
N ASN A 445 -17.54 15.01 -3.71
CA ASN A 445 -18.87 15.11 -3.11
C ASN A 445 -19.99 15.16 -4.16
N ASP A 446 -19.66 15.46 -5.42
CA ASP A 446 -20.65 15.58 -6.50
C ASP A 446 -20.67 14.35 -7.41
N ARG A 447 -21.82 13.67 -7.43
CA ARG A 447 -22.09 12.44 -8.21
C ARG A 447 -22.21 12.70 -9.72
N ARG A 448 -22.32 13.96 -10.15
CA ARG A 448 -22.57 14.33 -11.55
C ARG A 448 -21.32 14.33 -12.44
N TYR A 449 -20.13 14.19 -11.88
CA TYR A 449 -18.89 14.19 -12.66
C TYR A 449 -18.39 12.79 -12.96
N MET A 450 -17.95 12.57 -14.22
CA MET A 450 -17.22 11.39 -14.73
C MET A 450 -15.85 11.15 -14.05
N LEU A 451 -15.68 11.65 -12.83
CA LEU A 451 -14.41 11.70 -12.12
C LEU A 451 -14.35 10.66 -10.99
N MET A 452 -15.42 9.89 -10.71
CA MET A 452 -15.34 8.77 -9.75
C MET A 452 -14.33 7.73 -10.23
N SER A 453 -13.50 7.23 -9.31
CA SER A 453 -12.57 6.16 -9.65
C SER A 453 -13.31 4.88 -9.99
N PRO A 454 -12.73 4.01 -10.84
CA PRO A 454 -13.31 2.69 -11.12
C PRO A 454 -13.58 1.88 -9.85
N VAL A 455 -12.72 2.01 -8.84
CA VAL A 455 -12.88 1.32 -7.56
C VAL A 455 -14.05 1.90 -6.74
N ALA A 456 -14.25 3.22 -6.77
CA ALA A 456 -15.39 3.86 -6.13
C ALA A 456 -16.72 3.46 -6.80
N ILE A 457 -16.75 3.40 -8.14
CA ILE A 457 -17.92 2.91 -8.88
C ILE A 457 -18.21 1.45 -8.50
N PHE A 458 -17.19 0.58 -8.44
CA PHE A 458 -17.36 -0.80 -7.97
C PHE A 458 -17.98 -0.84 -6.56
N ARG A 459 -17.46 -0.01 -5.64
CA ARG A 459 -17.97 0.06 -4.27
C ARG A 459 -19.44 0.48 -4.23
N GLU A 460 -19.84 1.49 -4.99
CA GLU A 460 -21.24 1.93 -5.10
C GLU A 460 -22.13 0.83 -5.68
N LEU A 461 -21.68 0.11 -6.71
CA LEU A 461 -22.42 -1.03 -7.27
C LEU A 461 -22.60 -2.14 -6.23
N GLN A 462 -21.57 -2.39 -5.42
CA GLN A 462 -21.62 -3.37 -4.35
C GLN A 462 -22.57 -2.94 -3.22
N ILE A 463 -22.53 -1.68 -2.79
CA ILE A 463 -23.42 -1.13 -1.75
C ILE A 463 -24.87 -1.08 -2.26
N GLY A 464 -25.09 -0.62 -3.49
CA GLY A 464 -26.42 -0.57 -4.12
C GLY A 464 -27.07 -1.95 -4.20
N ALA A 465 -26.30 -2.98 -4.54
CA ALA A 465 -26.76 -4.37 -4.52
C ALA A 465 -27.10 -4.88 -3.10
N GLN A 466 -26.56 -4.27 -2.04
CA GLN A 466 -26.84 -4.63 -0.64
C GLN A 466 -28.05 -3.86 -0.06
N VAL A 467 -28.24 -2.59 -0.44
CA VAL A 467 -29.22 -1.68 0.19
C VAL A 467 -30.53 -1.56 -0.59
N GLY A 468 -30.51 -1.72 -1.92
CA GLY A 468 -31.65 -1.34 -2.78
C GLY A 468 -32.56 -2.46 -3.29
N MET A 469 -32.34 -3.73 -2.93
CA MET A 469 -33.07 -4.85 -3.54
C MET A 469 -33.74 -5.70 -2.46
N GLU A 470 -35.07 -5.64 -2.36
CA GLU A 470 -35.87 -6.44 -1.43
C GLU A 470 -35.80 -7.95 -1.73
N ASP A 471 -35.53 -8.34 -2.98
CA ASP A 471 -35.48 -9.72 -3.42
C ASP A 471 -34.04 -10.28 -3.51
N ALA A 472 -33.77 -11.37 -2.78
CA ALA A 472 -32.51 -12.08 -2.80
C ALA A 472 -32.16 -12.67 -4.18
N ALA A 473 -33.17 -12.99 -4.99
CA ALA A 473 -32.98 -13.48 -6.36
C ALA A 473 -32.40 -12.40 -7.28
N GLN A 474 -32.84 -11.15 -7.10
CA GLN A 474 -32.36 -10.00 -7.88
C GLN A 474 -30.89 -9.65 -7.53
N ARG A 475 -30.53 -9.75 -6.24
CA ARG A 475 -29.13 -9.59 -5.79
C ARG A 475 -28.21 -10.68 -6.35
N ALA A 476 -28.66 -11.94 -6.33
CA ALA A 476 -27.92 -13.06 -6.89
C ALA A 476 -27.68 -12.87 -8.40
N SER A 477 -28.67 -12.33 -9.11
CA SER A 477 -28.61 -12.11 -10.56
C SER A 477 -27.54 -11.09 -11.01
N LEU A 478 -27.16 -10.14 -10.14
CA LEU A 478 -26.16 -9.10 -10.42
C LEU A 478 -24.77 -9.43 -9.89
N SER A 479 -24.65 -10.40 -8.97
CA SER A 479 -23.39 -10.74 -8.31
C SER A 479 -22.27 -11.09 -9.31
N GLY A 480 -22.57 -11.86 -10.37
CA GLY A 480 -21.61 -12.18 -11.43
C GLY A 480 -21.19 -10.97 -12.26
N SER A 481 -22.11 -10.05 -12.53
CA SER A 481 -21.84 -8.84 -13.31
C SER A 481 -20.98 -7.85 -12.50
N ILE A 482 -21.22 -7.73 -11.19
CA ILE A 482 -20.37 -6.99 -10.26
C ILE A 482 -18.99 -7.66 -10.17
N GLY A 483 -18.95 -8.99 -10.09
CA GLY A 483 -17.70 -9.77 -10.11
C GLY A 483 -16.87 -9.52 -11.37
N LEU A 484 -17.50 -9.51 -12.55
CA LEU A 484 -16.85 -9.19 -13.82
C LEU A 484 -16.32 -7.75 -13.83
N TYR A 485 -17.11 -6.78 -13.36
CA TYR A 485 -16.65 -5.39 -13.22
C TYR A 485 -15.40 -5.31 -12.34
N GLY A 486 -15.44 -5.95 -11.16
CA GLY A 486 -14.30 -5.99 -10.23
C GLY A 486 -13.05 -6.60 -10.86
N PHE A 487 -13.19 -7.64 -11.69
CA PHE A 487 -12.07 -8.24 -12.42
C PHE A 487 -11.49 -7.26 -13.43
N ILE A 488 -12.33 -6.61 -14.24
CA ILE A 488 -11.91 -5.63 -15.24
C ILE A 488 -11.15 -4.47 -14.58
N VAL A 489 -11.65 -3.96 -13.45
CA VAL A 489 -10.96 -2.91 -12.69
C VAL A 489 -9.61 -3.37 -12.13
N SER A 490 -9.47 -4.66 -11.83
CA SER A 490 -8.22 -5.24 -11.31
C SER A 490 -7.18 -5.53 -12.40
N LEU A 491 -7.57 -5.64 -13.68
CA LEU A 491 -6.65 -6.00 -14.76
C LEU A 491 -5.48 -5.02 -14.94
N PRO A 492 -5.66 -3.68 -14.98
CA PRO A 492 -4.55 -2.76 -15.18
C PRO A 492 -3.41 -2.92 -14.16
N PRO A 493 -3.63 -2.89 -12.83
CA PRO A 493 -2.55 -3.05 -11.85
C PRO A 493 -1.93 -4.46 -11.88
N LEU A 494 -2.71 -5.52 -12.16
CA LEU A 494 -2.18 -6.88 -12.31
C LEU A 494 -1.23 -6.97 -13.50
N LEU A 495 -1.63 -6.45 -14.66
CA LEU A 495 -0.81 -6.47 -15.88
C LEU A 495 0.47 -5.64 -15.71
N LEU A 496 0.39 -4.47 -15.07
CA LEU A 496 1.57 -3.63 -14.78
C LEU A 496 2.60 -4.39 -13.92
N PHE A 497 2.14 -5.11 -12.89
CA PHE A 497 3.01 -5.96 -12.08
C PHE A 497 3.64 -7.09 -12.90
N LEU A 498 2.83 -7.81 -13.69
CA LEU A 498 3.33 -8.92 -14.51
C LEU A 498 4.36 -8.46 -15.56
N VAL A 499 4.13 -7.30 -16.19
CA VAL A 499 5.09 -6.68 -17.10
C VAL A 499 6.38 -6.34 -16.37
N ALA A 500 6.31 -5.78 -15.16
CA ALA A 500 7.50 -5.50 -14.35
C ALA A 500 8.27 -6.79 -14.01
N ASP A 501 7.60 -7.86 -13.59
CA ASP A 501 8.25 -9.14 -13.24
C ASP A 501 8.98 -9.80 -14.44
N VAL A 502 8.36 -9.73 -15.62
CA VAL A 502 8.96 -10.23 -16.87
C VAL A 502 10.19 -9.41 -17.27
N LEU A 503 10.07 -8.07 -17.26
CA LEU A 503 11.10 -7.18 -17.77
C LEU A 503 12.31 -7.08 -16.82
N LEU A 504 12.10 -7.06 -15.51
CA LEU A 504 13.15 -6.77 -14.54
C LEU A 504 14.04 -7.99 -14.23
N PRO A 505 15.37 -7.81 -14.15
CA PRO A 505 16.26 -8.78 -13.52
C PRO A 505 15.84 -9.06 -12.08
N ARG A 506 16.12 -10.28 -11.59
CA ARG A 506 15.78 -10.66 -10.20
C ARG A 506 16.48 -9.79 -9.17
N GLU A 507 17.68 -9.30 -9.47
CA GLU A 507 18.41 -8.35 -8.61
C GLU A 507 17.72 -6.99 -8.49
N ASP A 508 17.16 -6.47 -9.58
CA ASP A 508 16.40 -5.21 -9.58
C ASP A 508 15.05 -5.41 -8.88
N MET A 509 14.40 -6.56 -9.10
CA MET A 509 13.21 -6.96 -8.34
C MET A 509 13.49 -7.11 -6.85
N LEU A 510 14.68 -7.61 -6.46
CA LEU A 510 15.09 -7.67 -5.05
C LEU A 510 15.10 -6.27 -4.44
N ALA A 511 15.70 -5.29 -5.14
CA ALA A 511 15.76 -3.92 -4.67
C ALA A 511 14.35 -3.31 -4.51
N ILE A 512 13.47 -3.54 -5.48
CA ILE A 512 12.10 -3.02 -5.47
C ILE A 512 11.23 -3.67 -4.37
N ILE A 513 11.30 -5.00 -4.23
CA ILE A 513 10.48 -5.73 -3.26
C ILE A 513 10.99 -5.56 -1.83
N SER A 514 12.32 -5.56 -1.64
CA SER A 514 12.91 -5.30 -0.32
C SER A 514 12.55 -3.90 0.22
N ALA A 515 12.31 -2.94 -0.67
CA ALA A 515 11.83 -1.61 -0.33
C ALA A 515 10.31 -1.54 -0.11
N GLY A 516 9.52 -2.36 -0.82
CA GLY A 516 8.09 -2.54 -0.61
C GLY A 516 7.73 -3.09 0.78
N MET A 517 8.69 -3.69 1.49
CA MET A 517 8.51 -4.14 2.88
C MET A 517 8.43 -3.02 3.92
N LYS A 518 8.65 -1.76 3.54
CA LYS A 518 8.56 -0.59 4.45
C LYS A 518 7.31 0.28 4.21
N ARG A 519 6.22 -0.33 3.72
CA ARG A 519 4.93 0.36 3.59
C ARG A 519 4.16 0.38 4.89
#